data_AF-A0A7X2TSE0-F1
#
_entry.id   AF-A0A7X2TSE0-F1
#
_cell.length_a   1.000
_cell.length_b   1.000
_cell.length_c   1.000
_cell.angle_alpha   90.00
_cell.angle_beta   90.00
_cell.angle_gamma   90.00
#
_symmetry.space_group_name_H-M   'P 1'
#
loop_
_entity.id
_entity.type
_entity.pdbx_description
1 polymer ?
#
loop_
_entity_poly.entity_id
_entity_poly.type
_entity_poly.pdbx_seq_one_letter_code
_entity_poly.pdbx_strand_id
1 'polypeptide(L)'
;MSEFYYMRELNVGLLIFACLVDITLLIGTIINYKKTGSFIKYFLFLLINVIVMITGECFVWAFTGDITKILWLKLGAFLSFGCGSIVNTLFIYCLVSFVREKEKVSWRYANIFALFNLTFLIMVVISLFNGMLFFFDEDGWYCDGWAYGIVNIFDFITLIVELLLVYKYKKILSKKAFYTMLSFSVLPFMSMLTIPYWTPTPTYLSTTLSLILILILFHGEIAKALADKEIQLAKKERQLADSRISIALSQLRPHFLYNVLNSIYYLCGKDTQKAQEAISTFSDYLRDNMSSIEKSKMIPFDDELNHTKTYLALEQIRFKNISISYDIQTTSFMCPPLSLQPLVENAVKHGLSKKRGGGTIFISTKENEDCVIIEVSDNGLGFDVDSYNLDKEVHIGINNVRERIKSMANGSFVISSIINEGTKAIITLPKKDINK
;
A
#
# COMPACT_ATOMS: atom_id res chain seq x y z
N MET A 1 -17.91 -56.86 -27.57
CA MET A 1 -18.86 -55.81 -27.14
C MET A 1 -18.71 -55.67 -25.64
N SER A 2 -17.83 -54.77 -25.22
CA SER A 2 -17.15 -54.85 -23.93
C SER A 2 -17.97 -54.26 -22.78
N GLU A 3 -17.77 -54.80 -21.57
CA GLU A 3 -18.40 -54.40 -20.29
C GLU A 3 -18.39 -52.89 -20.01
N PHE A 4 -17.51 -52.12 -20.68
CA PHE A 4 -17.37 -50.67 -20.55
C PHE A 4 -18.64 -49.87 -20.86
N TYR A 5 -19.49 -50.35 -21.76
CA TYR A 5 -20.70 -49.61 -22.15
C TYR A 5 -21.88 -49.78 -21.18
N TYR A 6 -21.84 -50.78 -20.29
CA TYR A 6 -22.80 -50.86 -19.17
C TYR A 6 -22.65 -49.68 -18.20
N MET A 7 -21.49 -49.04 -18.17
CA MET A 7 -21.20 -47.89 -17.31
C MET A 7 -21.52 -46.54 -17.97
N ARG A 8 -22.20 -46.52 -19.13
CA ARG A 8 -22.51 -45.29 -19.88
C ARG A 8 -23.25 -44.26 -19.03
N GLU A 9 -24.33 -44.66 -18.35
CA GLU A 9 -25.12 -43.75 -17.52
C GLU A 9 -24.32 -43.21 -16.33
N LEU A 10 -23.49 -44.07 -15.72
CA LEU A 10 -22.61 -43.67 -14.62
C LEU A 10 -21.55 -42.67 -15.09
N ASN A 11 -20.94 -42.90 -16.26
CA ASN A 11 -19.96 -41.99 -16.86
C ASN A 11 -20.58 -40.62 -17.12
N VAL A 12 -21.72 -40.56 -17.79
CA VAL A 12 -22.41 -39.30 -18.07
C VAL A 12 -22.78 -38.58 -16.76
N GLY A 13 -23.32 -39.29 -15.77
CA GLY A 13 -23.69 -38.72 -14.48
C GLY A 13 -22.50 -38.09 -13.73
N LEU A 14 -21.36 -38.78 -13.70
CA LEU A 14 -20.16 -38.28 -13.01
C LEU A 14 -19.42 -37.17 -13.78
N LEU A 15 -19.44 -37.20 -15.11
CA LEU A 15 -18.92 -36.10 -15.92
C LEU A 15 -19.78 -34.84 -15.76
N ILE A 16 -21.11 -34.97 -15.71
CA ILE A 16 -22.01 -33.85 -15.38
C ILE A 16 -21.70 -33.31 -13.97
N PHE A 17 -21.48 -34.19 -12.98
CA PHE A 17 -21.09 -33.77 -11.64
C PHE A 17 -19.77 -32.98 -11.65
N ALA A 18 -18.74 -33.45 -12.34
CA ALA A 18 -17.47 -32.75 -12.50
C ALA A 18 -17.67 -31.36 -13.12
N CYS A 19 -18.47 -31.27 -14.18
CA CYS A 19 -18.82 -30.02 -14.85
C CYS A 19 -19.53 -29.02 -13.91
N LEU A 20 -20.49 -29.49 -13.09
CA LEU A 20 -21.17 -28.65 -12.09
C LEU A 20 -20.21 -28.13 -11.00
N VAL A 21 -19.25 -28.97 -10.58
CA VAL A 21 -18.20 -28.55 -9.65
C VAL A 21 -17.36 -27.46 -10.29
N ASP A 22 -16.87 -27.64 -11.52
CA ASP A 22 -16.05 -26.63 -12.20
C ASP A 22 -16.82 -25.33 -12.48
N ILE A 23 -18.12 -25.40 -12.78
CA ILE A 23 -18.99 -24.21 -12.87
C ILE A 23 -19.05 -23.48 -11.52
N THR A 24 -19.14 -24.20 -10.41
CA THR A 24 -19.12 -23.61 -9.07
C THR A 24 -17.77 -22.92 -8.78
N LEU A 25 -16.65 -23.56 -9.16
CA LEU A 25 -15.31 -22.97 -9.06
C LEU A 25 -15.20 -21.70 -9.93
N LEU A 26 -15.77 -21.71 -11.13
CA LEU A 26 -15.80 -20.58 -12.05
C LEU A 26 -16.55 -19.39 -11.46
N ILE A 27 -17.77 -19.61 -10.96
CA ILE A 27 -18.58 -18.57 -10.32
C ILE A 27 -17.84 -17.97 -9.12
N GLY A 28 -17.27 -18.82 -8.25
CA GLY A 28 -16.48 -18.36 -7.10
C GLY A 28 -15.27 -17.49 -7.49
N THR A 29 -14.61 -17.84 -8.60
CA THR A 29 -13.48 -17.07 -9.13
C THR A 29 -13.93 -15.73 -9.74
N ILE A 30 -15.07 -15.71 -10.45
CA ILE A 30 -15.63 -14.48 -11.06
C ILE A 30 -16.03 -13.46 -10.00
N ILE A 31 -16.72 -13.90 -8.94
CA ILE A 31 -17.17 -13.03 -7.84
C ILE A 31 -15.98 -12.28 -7.23
N ASN A 32 -14.84 -12.96 -7.11
CA ASN A 32 -13.65 -12.39 -6.51
C ASN A 32 -12.70 -11.70 -7.51
N TYR A 33 -12.97 -11.74 -8.82
CA TYR A 33 -12.02 -11.35 -9.88
C TYR A 33 -11.31 -10.00 -9.64
N LYS A 34 -12.04 -8.94 -9.27
CA LYS A 34 -11.47 -7.59 -9.09
C LYS A 34 -10.46 -7.47 -7.95
N LYS A 35 -10.43 -8.41 -7.01
CA LYS A 35 -9.55 -8.36 -5.82
C LYS A 35 -8.27 -9.18 -5.98
N THR A 36 -7.97 -9.64 -7.19
CA THR A 36 -7.06 -10.78 -7.38
C THR A 36 -5.95 -10.55 -8.40
N GLY A 37 -4.92 -11.39 -8.31
CA GLY A 37 -3.71 -11.31 -9.12
C GLY A 37 -3.92 -11.60 -10.61
N SER A 38 -2.89 -11.31 -11.40
CA SER A 38 -2.86 -11.49 -12.86
C SER A 38 -3.10 -12.95 -13.31
N PHE A 39 -2.71 -13.92 -12.48
CA PHE A 39 -2.85 -15.34 -12.78
C PHE A 39 -4.32 -15.82 -12.81
N ILE A 40 -5.22 -15.14 -12.11
CA ILE A 40 -6.64 -15.52 -12.06
C ILE A 40 -7.33 -15.35 -13.41
N LYS A 41 -6.86 -14.43 -14.26
CA LYS A 41 -7.33 -14.35 -15.64
C LYS A 41 -7.10 -15.66 -16.38
N TYR A 42 -5.90 -16.24 -16.30
CA TYR A 42 -5.60 -17.51 -16.97
C TYR A 42 -6.31 -18.68 -16.31
N PHE A 43 -6.46 -18.66 -14.99
CA PHE A 43 -7.23 -19.67 -14.26
C PHE A 43 -8.73 -19.66 -14.63
N LEU A 44 -9.34 -18.49 -14.85
CA LEU A 44 -10.71 -18.38 -15.36
C LEU A 44 -10.84 -19.03 -16.74
N PHE A 45 -9.93 -18.71 -17.66
CA PHE A 45 -9.95 -19.34 -18.98
C PHE A 45 -9.71 -20.85 -18.90
N LEU A 46 -8.85 -21.29 -17.97
CA LEU A 46 -8.59 -22.71 -17.72
C LEU A 46 -9.89 -23.41 -17.30
N LEU A 47 -10.60 -22.88 -16.30
CA LEU A 47 -11.88 -23.43 -15.83
C LEU A 47 -12.93 -23.50 -16.96
N ILE A 48 -13.07 -22.42 -17.74
CA ILE A 48 -14.01 -22.40 -18.87
C ILE A 48 -13.67 -23.50 -19.88
N ASN A 49 -12.39 -23.69 -20.22
CA ASN A 49 -12.00 -24.71 -21.19
C ASN A 49 -12.14 -26.14 -20.63
N VAL A 50 -11.92 -26.35 -19.33
CA VAL A 50 -12.17 -27.65 -18.70
C VAL A 50 -13.66 -28.00 -18.72
N ILE A 51 -14.54 -27.03 -18.43
CA ILE A 51 -16.00 -27.21 -18.54
C ILE A 51 -16.40 -27.62 -19.96
N VAL A 52 -15.87 -26.94 -20.97
CA VAL A 52 -16.14 -27.24 -22.38
C VAL A 52 -15.61 -28.63 -22.77
N MET A 53 -14.40 -28.97 -22.32
CA MET A 53 -13.78 -30.28 -22.54
C MET A 53 -14.63 -31.41 -21.96
N ILE A 54 -15.03 -31.31 -20.68
CA ILE A 54 -15.88 -32.32 -20.00
C ILE A 54 -17.25 -32.41 -20.70
N THR A 55 -17.82 -31.28 -21.12
CA THR A 55 -19.09 -31.27 -21.87
C THR A 55 -18.97 -31.99 -23.21
N GLY A 56 -17.82 -31.83 -23.89
CA GLY A 56 -17.49 -32.58 -25.11
C GLY A 56 -17.50 -34.09 -24.86
N GLU A 57 -16.85 -34.53 -23.78
CA GLU A 57 -16.83 -35.94 -23.39
C GLU A 57 -18.23 -36.46 -23.04
N CYS A 58 -19.06 -35.67 -22.35
CA CYS A 58 -20.47 -36.01 -22.09
C CYS A 58 -21.23 -36.29 -23.40
N PHE A 59 -21.01 -35.50 -24.46
CA PHE A 59 -21.67 -35.73 -25.75
C PHE A 59 -21.22 -37.04 -26.40
N VAL A 60 -19.93 -37.37 -26.35
CA VAL A 60 -19.44 -38.65 -26.89
C VAL A 60 -20.15 -39.81 -26.19
N TRP A 61 -20.19 -39.82 -24.85
CA TRP A 61 -20.80 -40.91 -24.10
C TRP A 61 -22.34 -40.93 -24.14
N ALA A 62 -22.99 -39.78 -24.24
CA ALA A 62 -24.45 -39.70 -24.31
C ALA A 62 -25.00 -40.20 -25.66
N PHE A 63 -24.25 -40.01 -26.75
CA PHE A 63 -24.71 -40.32 -28.12
C PHE A 63 -24.01 -41.51 -28.76
N THR A 64 -23.06 -42.15 -28.08
CA THR A 64 -22.36 -43.35 -28.62
C THR A 64 -23.35 -44.48 -28.91
N GLY A 65 -23.17 -45.15 -30.05
CA GLY A 65 -24.08 -46.20 -30.55
C GLY A 65 -25.33 -45.68 -31.27
N ASP A 66 -25.39 -44.39 -31.64
CA ASP A 66 -26.43 -43.81 -32.49
C ASP A 66 -25.80 -42.98 -33.63
N ILE A 67 -25.66 -43.60 -34.81
CA ILE A 67 -25.10 -42.95 -36.01
C ILE A 67 -25.90 -41.73 -36.47
N THR A 68 -27.20 -41.64 -36.15
CA THR A 68 -28.01 -40.46 -36.49
C THR A 68 -27.53 -39.19 -35.80
N LYS A 69 -26.72 -39.34 -34.73
CA LYS A 69 -26.12 -38.27 -33.94
C LYS A 69 -24.65 -38.03 -34.28
N ILE A 70 -24.16 -38.48 -35.44
CA ILE A 70 -22.75 -38.34 -35.85
C ILE A 70 -22.18 -36.93 -35.72
N LEU A 71 -22.99 -35.88 -35.96
CA LEU A 71 -22.55 -34.50 -35.78
C LEU A 71 -22.20 -34.19 -34.32
N TRP A 72 -23.01 -34.66 -33.37
CA TRP A 72 -22.79 -34.47 -31.93
C TRP A 72 -21.61 -35.30 -31.43
N LEU A 73 -21.44 -36.52 -31.97
CA LEU A 73 -20.28 -37.37 -31.70
C LEU A 73 -18.97 -36.71 -32.14
N LYS A 74 -18.92 -36.20 -33.37
CA LYS A 74 -17.76 -35.46 -33.90
C LYS A 74 -17.49 -34.16 -33.14
N LEU A 75 -18.54 -33.40 -32.81
CA LEU A 75 -18.40 -32.18 -32.01
C LEU A 75 -17.88 -32.51 -30.60
N GLY A 76 -18.42 -33.54 -29.95
CA GLY A 76 -18.00 -33.99 -28.63
C GLY A 76 -16.52 -34.39 -28.60
N ALA A 77 -16.08 -35.21 -29.57
CA ALA A 77 -14.69 -35.61 -29.69
C ALA A 77 -13.77 -34.40 -29.97
N PHE A 78 -14.18 -33.47 -30.84
CA PHE A 78 -13.43 -32.24 -31.07
C PHE A 78 -13.28 -31.40 -29.81
N LEU A 79 -14.37 -31.21 -29.05
CA LEU A 79 -14.33 -30.44 -27.81
C LEU A 79 -13.47 -31.14 -26.75
N SER A 80 -13.54 -32.47 -26.63
CA SER A 80 -12.72 -33.25 -25.71
C SER A 80 -11.22 -33.14 -26.03
N PHE A 81 -10.78 -33.60 -27.21
CA PHE A 81 -9.36 -33.56 -27.59
C PHE A 81 -8.84 -32.14 -27.82
N GLY A 82 -9.64 -31.30 -28.49
CA GLY A 82 -9.26 -29.94 -28.84
C GLY A 82 -9.11 -29.06 -27.61
N CYS A 83 -10.13 -29.00 -26.74
CA CYS A 83 -10.03 -28.20 -25.52
C CYS A 83 -9.00 -28.79 -24.53
N GLY A 84 -8.76 -30.10 -24.51
CA GLY A 84 -7.69 -30.71 -23.72
C GLY A 84 -6.32 -30.09 -23.99
N SER A 85 -5.95 -29.90 -25.26
CA SER A 85 -4.69 -29.23 -25.62
C SER A 85 -4.62 -27.76 -25.18
N ILE A 86 -5.77 -27.08 -25.19
CA ILE A 86 -5.89 -25.68 -24.74
C ILE A 86 -5.77 -25.60 -23.21
N VAL A 87 -6.35 -26.56 -22.49
CA VAL A 87 -6.28 -26.68 -21.03
C VAL A 87 -4.83 -26.78 -20.55
N ASN A 88 -4.02 -27.66 -21.16
CA ASN A 88 -2.59 -27.80 -20.84
C ASN A 88 -1.82 -26.49 -21.05
N THR A 89 -2.11 -25.81 -22.16
CA THR A 89 -1.52 -24.49 -22.46
C THR A 89 -1.88 -23.45 -21.40
N LEU A 90 -3.17 -23.34 -21.07
CA LEU A 90 -3.69 -22.38 -20.08
C LEU A 90 -3.16 -22.64 -18.68
N PHE A 91 -2.96 -23.91 -18.30
CA PHE A 91 -2.31 -24.27 -17.05
C PHE A 91 -0.89 -23.72 -16.98
N ILE A 92 -0.07 -23.87 -18.03
CA ILE A 92 1.28 -23.30 -18.07
C ILE A 92 1.25 -21.77 -18.02
N TYR A 93 0.32 -21.11 -18.72
CA TYR A 93 0.18 -19.66 -18.59
C TYR A 93 -0.21 -19.25 -17.15
N CYS A 94 -1.10 -19.99 -16.51
CA CYS A 94 -1.49 -19.78 -15.13
C CYS A 94 -0.29 -19.94 -14.17
N LEU A 95 0.49 -21.01 -14.31
CA LEU A 95 1.72 -21.27 -13.56
C LEU A 95 2.73 -20.14 -13.71
N VAL A 96 3.05 -19.75 -14.96
CA VAL A 96 4.03 -18.68 -15.22
C VAL A 96 3.51 -17.34 -14.70
N SER A 97 2.22 -17.04 -14.84
CA SER A 97 1.64 -15.82 -14.28
C SER A 97 1.74 -15.79 -12.76
N PHE A 98 1.48 -16.92 -12.08
CA PHE A 98 1.58 -17.04 -10.63
C PHE A 98 3.02 -16.85 -10.14
N VAL A 99 3.99 -17.43 -10.85
CA VAL A 99 5.42 -17.25 -10.57
C VAL A 99 5.85 -15.79 -10.81
N ARG A 100 5.30 -15.14 -11.83
CA ARG A 100 5.63 -13.75 -12.21
C ARG A 100 5.25 -12.70 -11.17
N GLU A 101 4.31 -13.01 -10.28
CA GLU A 101 3.99 -12.12 -9.15
C GLU A 101 5.09 -12.10 -8.08
N LYS A 102 5.95 -13.13 -8.06
CA LYS A 102 7.05 -13.26 -7.11
C LYS A 102 8.40 -12.88 -7.73
N GLU A 103 8.62 -13.23 -9.00
CA GLU A 103 9.89 -12.98 -9.68
C GLU A 103 9.69 -12.70 -11.18
N LYS A 104 10.51 -11.85 -11.79
CA LYS A 104 10.41 -11.54 -13.22
C LYS A 104 10.84 -12.75 -14.07
N VAL A 105 9.86 -13.46 -14.62
CA VAL A 105 10.07 -14.66 -15.47
C VAL A 105 9.55 -14.44 -16.90
N SER A 106 10.28 -14.93 -17.90
CA SER A 106 9.91 -14.84 -19.32
C SER A 106 8.79 -15.83 -19.72
N TRP A 107 7.93 -15.42 -20.66
CA TRP A 107 6.88 -16.26 -21.28
C TRP A 107 7.41 -17.25 -22.33
N ARG A 108 8.71 -17.23 -22.65
CA ARG A 108 9.29 -18.01 -23.76
C ARG A 108 8.87 -19.47 -23.78
N TYR A 109 8.95 -20.16 -22.65
CA TYR A 109 8.61 -21.59 -22.58
C TYR A 109 7.10 -21.84 -22.69
N ALA A 110 6.27 -20.96 -22.12
CA ALA A 110 4.83 -21.02 -22.28
C ALA A 110 4.41 -20.84 -23.75
N ASN A 111 5.03 -19.90 -24.46
CA ASN A 111 4.72 -19.64 -25.87
C ASN A 111 5.17 -20.79 -26.78
N ILE A 112 6.34 -21.39 -26.52
CA ILE A 112 6.82 -22.58 -27.25
C ILE A 112 5.85 -23.75 -27.03
N PHE A 113 5.43 -23.97 -25.78
CA PHE A 113 4.48 -25.02 -25.45
C PHE A 113 3.10 -24.78 -26.07
N ALA A 114 2.64 -23.52 -26.11
CA ALA A 114 1.40 -23.15 -26.78
C ALA A 114 1.45 -23.46 -28.29
N LEU A 115 2.59 -23.20 -28.95
CA LEU A 115 2.77 -23.56 -30.35
C LEU A 115 2.73 -25.08 -30.57
N PHE A 116 3.38 -25.85 -29.69
CA PHE A 116 3.30 -27.31 -29.70
C PHE A 116 1.85 -27.81 -29.57
N ASN A 117 1.09 -27.31 -28.60
CA ASN A 117 -0.33 -27.67 -28.43
C ASN A 117 -1.19 -27.23 -29.62
N LEU A 118 -0.88 -26.09 -30.25
CA LEU A 118 -1.58 -25.63 -31.45
C LEU A 118 -1.39 -26.61 -32.63
N THR A 119 -0.20 -27.20 -32.78
CA THR A 119 0.02 -28.22 -33.83
C THR A 119 -0.84 -29.46 -33.61
N PHE A 120 -1.03 -29.89 -32.36
CA PHE A 120 -1.91 -31.00 -32.04
C PHE A 120 -3.38 -30.64 -32.26
N LEU A 121 -3.82 -29.44 -31.88
CA LEU A 121 -5.17 -28.95 -32.16
C LEU A 121 -5.48 -28.99 -33.67
N ILE A 122 -4.52 -28.62 -34.53
CA ILE A 122 -4.66 -28.72 -35.99
C ILE A 122 -4.80 -30.18 -36.42
N MET A 123 -4.05 -31.11 -35.83
CA MET A 123 -4.21 -32.55 -36.11
C MET A 123 -5.58 -33.08 -35.69
N VAL A 124 -6.13 -32.63 -34.56
CA VAL A 124 -7.50 -32.97 -34.13
C VAL A 124 -8.53 -32.48 -35.13
N VAL A 125 -8.39 -31.24 -35.65
CA VAL A 125 -9.27 -30.71 -36.70
C VAL A 125 -9.17 -31.53 -37.97
N ILE A 126 -7.97 -31.89 -38.42
CA ILE A 126 -7.77 -32.75 -39.60
C ILE A 126 -8.40 -34.13 -39.39
N SER A 127 -8.31 -34.68 -38.18
CA SER A 127 -8.89 -35.98 -37.82
C SER A 127 -10.41 -36.03 -38.01
N LEU A 128 -11.13 -34.91 -37.91
CA LEU A 128 -12.58 -34.86 -38.13
C LEU A 128 -12.99 -35.25 -39.56
N PHE A 129 -12.07 -35.06 -40.51
CA PHE A 129 -12.29 -35.30 -41.94
C PHE A 129 -11.73 -36.64 -42.40
N ASN A 130 -10.57 -37.05 -41.89
CA ASN A 130 -9.86 -38.24 -42.38
C ASN A 130 -9.80 -39.42 -41.38
N GLY A 131 -10.33 -39.25 -40.17
CA GLY A 131 -10.36 -40.29 -39.15
C GLY A 131 -8.99 -40.68 -38.59
N MET A 132 -7.97 -39.82 -38.72
CA MET A 132 -6.58 -40.18 -38.41
C MET A 132 -6.33 -40.49 -36.93
N LEU A 133 -6.83 -39.67 -36.02
CA LEU A 133 -6.70 -39.87 -34.57
C LEU A 133 -7.88 -40.67 -34.03
N PHE A 134 -9.10 -40.33 -34.45
CA PHE A 134 -10.33 -41.03 -34.05
C PHE A 134 -11.33 -41.02 -35.21
N PHE A 135 -12.21 -42.02 -35.23
CA PHE A 135 -13.37 -42.06 -36.12
C PHE A 135 -14.57 -42.71 -35.41
N PHE A 136 -15.72 -42.67 -36.06
CA PHE A 136 -16.93 -43.38 -35.60
C PHE A 136 -17.32 -44.41 -36.66
N ASP A 137 -17.63 -45.63 -36.24
CA ASP A 137 -18.05 -46.71 -37.14
C ASP A 137 -19.51 -46.53 -37.64
N GLU A 138 -20.00 -47.48 -38.43
CA GLU A 138 -21.36 -47.42 -39.03
C GLU A 138 -22.48 -47.42 -37.97
N ASP A 139 -22.21 -47.97 -36.79
CA ASP A 139 -23.14 -48.02 -35.67
C ASP A 139 -23.00 -46.79 -34.75
N GLY A 140 -22.03 -45.90 -35.01
CA GLY A 140 -21.79 -44.69 -34.22
C GLY A 140 -20.95 -44.93 -32.96
N TRP A 141 -20.18 -46.02 -32.89
CA TRP A 141 -19.21 -46.25 -31.82
C TRP A 141 -17.90 -45.55 -32.08
N TYR A 142 -17.30 -45.02 -31.02
CA TYR A 142 -15.96 -44.44 -31.06
C TYR A 142 -14.91 -45.52 -31.35
N CYS A 143 -14.02 -45.25 -32.29
CA CYS A 143 -12.91 -46.11 -32.66
C CYS A 143 -11.60 -45.32 -32.78
N ASP A 144 -10.51 -45.93 -32.33
CA ASP A 144 -9.16 -45.38 -32.47
C ASP A 144 -8.75 -45.34 -33.94
N GLY A 145 -8.31 -44.18 -34.41
CA GLY A 145 -7.79 -44.01 -35.76
C GLY A 145 -6.43 -44.67 -35.97
N TRP A 146 -6.02 -44.82 -37.23
CA TRP A 146 -4.76 -45.47 -37.59
C TRP A 146 -3.51 -44.79 -37.02
N ALA A 147 -3.60 -43.50 -36.66
CA ALA A 147 -2.52 -42.74 -36.04
C ALA A 147 -2.79 -42.37 -34.57
N TYR A 148 -3.70 -43.08 -33.88
CA TYR A 148 -4.03 -42.80 -32.47
C TYR A 148 -2.80 -42.81 -31.54
N GLY A 149 -1.74 -43.54 -31.89
CA GLY A 149 -0.45 -43.51 -31.17
C GLY A 149 0.15 -42.10 -31.03
N ILE A 150 -0.19 -41.15 -31.93
CA ILE A 150 0.21 -39.74 -31.83
C ILE A 150 -0.39 -39.09 -30.58
N VAL A 151 -1.63 -39.42 -30.21
CA VAL A 151 -2.29 -38.89 -29.00
C VAL A 151 -1.51 -39.30 -27.75
N ASN A 152 -1.15 -40.58 -27.62
CA ASN A 152 -0.38 -41.08 -26.48
C ASN A 152 1.01 -40.41 -26.37
N ILE A 153 1.69 -40.23 -27.50
CA ILE A 153 2.99 -39.54 -27.55
C ILE A 153 2.82 -38.07 -27.14
N PHE A 154 1.78 -37.40 -27.65
CA PHE A 154 1.46 -36.02 -27.32
C PHE A 154 1.19 -35.83 -25.83
N ASP A 155 0.35 -36.68 -25.23
CA ASP A 155 0.03 -36.63 -23.79
C ASP A 155 1.28 -36.86 -22.93
N PHE A 156 2.14 -37.81 -23.33
CA PHE A 156 3.38 -38.08 -22.62
C PHE A 156 4.38 -36.91 -22.70
N ILE A 157 4.54 -36.30 -23.88
CA ILE A 157 5.39 -35.10 -24.04
C ILE A 157 4.82 -33.94 -23.21
N THR A 158 3.51 -33.73 -23.25
CA THR A 158 2.81 -32.69 -22.48
C THR A 158 3.08 -32.86 -21.00
N LEU A 159 2.86 -34.07 -20.46
CA LEU A 159 3.16 -34.39 -19.07
C LEU A 159 4.61 -34.06 -18.69
N ILE A 160 5.58 -34.50 -19.50
CA ILE A 160 7.00 -34.23 -19.21
C ILE A 160 7.27 -32.72 -19.18
N VAL A 161 6.76 -31.97 -20.15
CA VAL A 161 6.98 -30.52 -20.22
C VAL A 161 6.36 -29.82 -19.01
N GLU A 162 5.15 -30.20 -18.60
CA GLU A 162 4.50 -29.64 -17.41
C GLU A 162 5.30 -29.93 -16.14
N LEU A 163 5.71 -31.19 -15.93
CA LEU A 163 6.53 -31.59 -14.78
C LEU A 163 7.86 -30.83 -14.74
N LEU A 164 8.53 -30.68 -15.88
CA LEU A 164 9.79 -29.94 -15.99
C LEU A 164 9.60 -28.45 -15.69
N LEU A 165 8.52 -27.83 -16.15
CA LEU A 165 8.24 -26.41 -15.88
C LEU A 165 7.87 -26.18 -14.42
N VAL A 166 7.04 -27.02 -13.82
CA VAL A 166 6.75 -26.95 -12.38
C VAL A 166 8.03 -27.14 -11.55
N TYR A 167 8.87 -28.12 -11.91
CA TYR A 167 10.16 -28.36 -11.26
C TYR A 167 11.12 -27.17 -11.40
N LYS A 168 11.20 -26.59 -12.59
CA LYS A 168 12.02 -25.40 -12.86
C LYS A 168 11.69 -24.25 -11.91
N TYR A 169 10.41 -24.04 -11.60
CA TYR A 169 9.96 -22.97 -10.72
C TYR A 169 9.89 -23.36 -9.22
N LYS A 170 10.34 -24.56 -8.84
CA LYS A 170 10.32 -25.07 -7.46
C LYS A 170 10.96 -24.13 -6.42
N LYS A 171 12.01 -23.39 -6.80
CA LYS A 171 12.69 -22.45 -5.89
C LYS A 171 11.88 -21.17 -5.61
N ILE A 172 11.00 -20.79 -6.53
CA ILE A 172 10.17 -19.58 -6.45
C ILE A 172 8.81 -19.89 -5.78
N LEU A 173 8.31 -21.09 -6.03
CA LEU A 173 7.06 -21.58 -5.45
C LEU A 173 7.24 -21.92 -3.96
N SER A 174 6.20 -21.66 -3.16
CA SER A 174 6.13 -22.21 -1.81
C SER A 174 6.00 -23.74 -1.88
N LYS A 175 6.42 -24.47 -0.84
CA LYS A 175 6.28 -25.95 -0.82
C LYS A 175 4.85 -26.38 -1.13
N LYS A 176 3.84 -25.71 -0.54
CA LYS A 176 2.43 -25.96 -0.81
C LYS A 176 2.08 -25.71 -2.28
N ALA A 177 2.44 -24.54 -2.82
CA ALA A 177 2.19 -24.21 -4.22
C ALA A 177 2.84 -25.19 -5.19
N PHE A 178 4.07 -25.65 -4.90
CA PHE A 178 4.76 -26.63 -5.73
C PHE A 178 3.97 -27.94 -5.86
N TYR A 179 3.56 -28.55 -4.75
CA TYR A 179 2.81 -29.81 -4.78
C TYR A 179 1.39 -29.64 -5.37
N THR A 180 0.74 -28.50 -5.12
CA THR A 180 -0.56 -28.19 -5.73
C THR A 180 -0.48 -27.98 -7.24
N MET A 181 0.58 -27.34 -7.74
CA MET A 181 0.77 -27.21 -9.20
C MET A 181 1.12 -28.57 -9.81
N LEU A 182 1.91 -29.38 -9.11
CA LEU A 182 2.26 -30.74 -9.54
C LEU A 182 1.03 -31.66 -9.64
N SER A 183 0.01 -31.47 -8.80
CA SER A 183 -1.17 -32.33 -8.80
C SER A 183 -1.94 -32.26 -10.12
N PHE A 184 -1.91 -31.11 -10.81
CA PHE A 184 -2.58 -30.92 -12.10
C PHE A 184 -2.11 -31.91 -13.16
N SER A 185 -0.81 -32.21 -13.20
CA SER A 185 -0.25 -33.17 -14.15
C SER A 185 -0.24 -34.60 -13.60
N VAL A 186 0.05 -34.77 -12.31
CA VAL A 186 0.25 -36.10 -11.70
C VAL A 186 -1.07 -36.83 -11.46
N LEU A 187 -2.11 -36.17 -10.94
CA LEU A 187 -3.36 -36.87 -10.60
C LEU A 187 -4.07 -37.43 -11.85
N PRO A 188 -4.25 -36.66 -12.95
CA PRO A 188 -4.80 -37.19 -14.18
C PRO A 188 -3.95 -38.32 -14.77
N PHE A 189 -2.63 -38.19 -14.76
CA PHE A 189 -1.76 -39.25 -15.26
C PHE A 189 -1.88 -40.55 -14.44
N MET A 190 -1.90 -40.46 -13.11
CA MET A 190 -2.11 -41.63 -12.25
C MET A 190 -3.48 -42.27 -12.46
N SER A 191 -4.51 -41.47 -12.78
CA SER A 191 -5.84 -41.99 -13.11
C SER A 191 -5.84 -42.81 -14.42
N MET A 192 -4.88 -42.60 -15.33
CA MET A 192 -4.81 -43.37 -16.58
C MET A 192 -4.58 -44.86 -16.34
N LEU A 193 -4.00 -45.25 -15.20
CA LEU A 193 -3.87 -46.65 -14.79
C LEU A 193 -5.23 -47.34 -14.60
N THR A 194 -6.31 -46.57 -14.43
CA THR A 194 -7.66 -47.09 -14.28
C THR A 194 -8.39 -47.28 -15.61
N ILE A 195 -7.86 -46.78 -16.73
CA ILE A 195 -8.47 -46.87 -18.08
C ILE A 195 -8.87 -48.32 -18.46
N PRO A 196 -8.05 -49.37 -18.18
CA PRO A 196 -8.43 -50.76 -18.49
C PRO A 196 -9.63 -51.29 -17.72
N TYR A 197 -10.09 -50.58 -16.69
CA TYR A 197 -11.22 -50.96 -15.84
C TYR A 197 -12.38 -49.96 -15.93
N TRP A 198 -12.06 -48.68 -16.12
CA TRP A 198 -13.03 -47.60 -16.14
C TRP A 198 -12.49 -46.41 -16.96
N THR A 199 -13.08 -46.21 -18.14
CA THR A 199 -12.76 -45.10 -19.03
C THR A 199 -14.00 -44.22 -19.25
N PRO A 200 -13.89 -42.88 -19.33
CA PRO A 200 -12.72 -42.01 -19.13
C PRO A 200 -12.83 -41.17 -17.83
N THR A 201 -13.92 -41.36 -17.08
CA THR A 201 -14.35 -40.53 -15.95
C THR A 201 -13.28 -40.26 -14.88
N PRO A 202 -12.43 -41.22 -14.47
CA PRO A 202 -11.39 -40.97 -13.46
C PRO A 202 -10.41 -39.83 -13.81
N THR A 203 -10.09 -39.63 -15.09
CA THR A 203 -9.17 -38.58 -15.56
C THR A 203 -9.77 -37.19 -15.45
N TYR A 204 -11.05 -37.05 -15.78
CA TYR A 204 -11.76 -35.77 -15.62
C TYR A 204 -11.99 -35.40 -14.16
N LEU A 205 -12.33 -36.39 -13.31
CA LEU A 205 -12.50 -36.17 -11.87
C LEU A 205 -11.19 -35.79 -11.18
N SER A 206 -10.08 -36.41 -11.54
CA SER A 206 -8.75 -36.06 -11.00
C SER A 206 -8.25 -34.69 -11.47
N THR A 207 -8.62 -34.27 -12.69
CA THR A 207 -8.41 -32.90 -13.19
C THR A 207 -9.23 -31.90 -12.38
N THR A 208 -10.52 -32.18 -12.17
CA THR A 208 -11.42 -31.35 -11.33
C THR A 208 -10.86 -31.22 -9.91
N LEU A 209 -10.41 -32.33 -9.31
CA LEU A 209 -9.79 -32.32 -7.98
C LEU A 209 -8.54 -31.43 -7.93
N SER A 210 -7.71 -31.47 -8.97
CA SER A 210 -6.53 -30.59 -9.08
C SER A 210 -6.90 -29.11 -9.14
N LEU A 211 -7.96 -28.76 -9.88
CA LEU A 211 -8.47 -27.40 -9.96
C LEU A 211 -9.01 -26.90 -8.62
N ILE A 212 -9.68 -27.75 -7.86
CA ILE A 212 -10.10 -27.44 -6.47
C ILE A 212 -8.88 -27.09 -5.61
N LEU A 213 -7.82 -27.92 -5.66
CA LEU A 213 -6.59 -27.68 -4.89
C LEU A 213 -5.92 -26.37 -5.30
N ILE A 214 -5.84 -26.07 -6.59
CA ILE A 214 -5.29 -24.82 -7.12
C ILE A 214 -6.12 -23.63 -6.65
N LEU A 215 -7.45 -23.72 -6.68
CA LEU A 215 -8.33 -22.65 -6.21
C LEU A 215 -8.14 -22.36 -4.73
N ILE A 216 -8.04 -23.40 -3.89
CA ILE A 216 -7.79 -23.26 -2.45
C ILE A 216 -6.44 -22.59 -2.19
N LEU A 217 -5.39 -23.00 -2.92
CA LEU A 217 -4.07 -22.36 -2.85
C LEU A 217 -4.15 -20.86 -3.17
N PHE A 218 -4.82 -20.51 -4.27
CA PHE A 218 -4.94 -19.13 -4.72
C PHE A 218 -5.69 -18.26 -3.71
N HIS A 219 -6.81 -18.74 -3.17
CA HIS A 219 -7.54 -18.04 -2.11
C HIS A 219 -6.69 -17.86 -0.85
N GLY A 220 -5.91 -18.87 -0.46
CA GLY A 220 -5.01 -18.77 0.68
C GLY A 220 -3.91 -17.72 0.52
N GLU A 221 -3.27 -17.66 -0.66
CA GLU A 221 -2.23 -16.66 -0.95
C GLU A 221 -2.81 -15.23 -1.02
N ILE A 222 -4.00 -15.06 -1.61
CA ILE A 222 -4.69 -13.76 -1.65
C ILE A 222 -5.07 -13.30 -0.24
N ALA A 223 -5.65 -14.18 0.57
CA ALA A 223 -6.04 -13.87 1.95
C ALA A 223 -4.82 -13.44 2.78
N LYS A 224 -3.69 -14.13 2.62
CA LYS A 224 -2.44 -13.76 3.29
C LYS A 224 -1.93 -12.39 2.84
N ALA A 225 -1.93 -12.13 1.54
CA ALA A 225 -1.49 -10.83 0.99
C ALA A 225 -2.36 -9.66 1.48
N LEU A 226 -3.68 -9.87 1.62
CA LEU A 226 -4.59 -8.89 2.18
C LEU A 226 -4.31 -8.62 3.67
N ALA A 227 -4.11 -9.67 4.46
CA ALA A 227 -3.77 -9.54 5.89
C ALA A 227 -2.44 -8.81 6.11
N ASP A 228 -1.40 -9.15 5.33
CA ASP A 228 -0.10 -8.47 5.41
C ASP A 228 -0.22 -6.97 5.07
N LYS A 229 -1.08 -6.62 4.09
CA LYS A 229 -1.34 -5.23 3.71
C LYS A 229 -2.06 -4.46 4.83
N GLU A 230 -3.05 -5.05 5.49
CA GLU A 230 -3.73 -4.42 6.65
C GLU A 230 -2.75 -4.16 7.81
N ILE A 231 -1.89 -5.13 8.13
CA ILE A 231 -0.87 -4.96 9.18
C ILE A 231 0.10 -3.83 8.83
N GLN A 232 0.52 -3.71 7.57
CA GLN A 232 1.38 -2.61 7.13
C GLN A 232 0.69 -1.26 7.20
N LEU A 233 -0.59 -1.18 6.85
CA LEU A 233 -1.37 0.06 6.97
C LEU A 233 -1.49 0.49 8.43
N ALA A 234 -1.88 -0.42 9.32
CA ALA A 234 -1.97 -0.14 10.76
C ALA A 234 -0.63 0.32 11.36
N LYS A 235 0.49 -0.28 10.94
CA LYS A 235 1.84 0.16 11.36
C LYS A 235 2.15 1.58 10.89
N LYS A 236 1.82 1.94 9.64
CA LYS A 236 2.03 3.29 9.12
C LYS A 236 1.17 4.33 9.84
N GLU A 237 -0.09 4.01 10.12
CA GLU A 237 -0.98 4.88 10.89
C GLU A 237 -0.44 5.14 12.30
N ARG A 238 0.05 4.09 12.97
CA ARG A 238 0.69 4.24 14.28
C ARG A 238 1.94 5.12 14.23
N GLN A 239 2.82 4.91 13.25
CA GLN A 239 4.01 5.75 13.07
C GLN A 239 3.66 7.22 12.82
N LEU A 240 2.59 7.49 12.06
CA LEU A 240 2.10 8.85 11.85
C LEU A 240 1.55 9.45 13.15
N ALA A 241 0.80 8.68 13.93
CA ALA A 241 0.30 9.12 15.23
C ALA A 241 1.46 9.45 16.20
N ASP A 242 2.43 8.54 16.32
CA ASP A 242 3.62 8.72 17.17
C ASP A 242 4.43 9.96 16.71
N SER A 243 4.58 10.17 15.41
CA SER A 243 5.25 11.35 14.86
C SER A 243 4.49 12.64 15.16
N ARG A 244 3.15 12.65 15.06
CA ARG A 244 2.33 13.81 15.43
C ARG A 244 2.44 14.13 16.91
N ILE A 245 2.42 13.10 17.76
CA ILE A 245 2.63 13.25 19.21
C ILE A 245 4.03 13.82 19.49
N SER A 246 5.07 13.29 18.82
CA SER A 246 6.44 13.78 18.98
C SER A 246 6.58 15.25 18.55
N ILE A 247 5.97 15.65 17.44
CA ILE A 247 5.92 17.05 17.00
C ILE A 247 5.22 17.90 18.05
N ALA A 248 4.05 17.49 18.53
CA ALA A 248 3.31 18.22 19.55
C ALA A 248 4.13 18.40 20.84
N LEU A 249 4.77 17.33 21.32
CA LEU A 249 5.65 17.39 22.49
C LEU A 249 6.90 18.26 22.27
N SER A 250 7.46 18.28 21.06
CA SER A 250 8.62 19.12 20.74
C SER A 250 8.34 20.62 20.75
N GLN A 251 7.07 21.02 20.55
CA GLN A 251 6.65 22.41 20.65
C GLN A 251 6.56 22.89 22.10
N LEU A 252 6.38 21.98 23.07
CA LEU A 252 6.46 22.30 24.49
C LEU A 252 7.94 22.38 24.90
N ARG A 253 8.40 23.55 25.38
CA ARG A 253 9.78 23.73 25.89
C ARG A 253 9.91 23.16 27.30
N PRO A 254 10.44 21.93 27.51
CA PRO A 254 10.34 21.26 28.81
C PRO A 254 11.13 21.98 29.91
N HIS A 255 12.27 22.56 29.52
CA HIS A 255 13.10 23.36 30.43
C HIS A 255 12.39 24.65 30.89
N PHE A 256 11.60 25.29 30.02
CA PHE A 256 10.80 26.45 30.41
C PHE A 256 9.73 26.04 31.43
N LEU A 257 8.97 24.98 31.14
CA LEU A 257 7.94 24.46 32.05
C LEU A 257 8.52 24.14 33.43
N TYR A 258 9.66 23.46 33.49
CA TYR A 258 10.36 23.16 34.74
C TYR A 258 10.77 24.42 35.51
N ASN A 259 11.27 25.44 34.82
CA ASN A 259 11.69 26.69 35.46
C ASN A 259 10.53 27.50 36.01
N VAL A 260 9.40 27.54 35.29
CA VAL A 260 8.18 28.22 35.76
C VAL A 260 7.64 27.51 37.00
N LEU A 261 7.57 26.17 36.99
CA LEU A 261 7.14 25.38 38.15
C LEU A 261 8.03 25.59 39.38
N ASN A 262 9.36 25.63 39.20
CA ASN A 262 10.28 25.92 40.30
C ASN A 262 10.11 27.35 40.85
N SER A 263 9.83 28.32 39.98
CA SER A 263 9.56 29.70 40.39
C SER A 263 8.28 29.79 41.20
N ILE A 264 7.22 29.09 40.77
CA ILE A 264 5.96 28.95 41.50
C ILE A 264 6.20 28.27 42.86
N TYR A 265 6.95 27.18 42.90
CA TYR A 265 7.29 26.47 44.14
C TYR A 265 7.98 27.40 45.15
N TYR A 266 8.94 28.21 44.70
CA TYR A 266 9.60 29.20 45.57
C TYR A 266 8.63 30.30 46.03
N LEU A 267 7.73 30.76 45.17
CA LEU A 267 6.70 31.74 45.52
C LEU A 267 5.72 31.21 46.57
N CYS A 268 5.35 29.92 46.53
CA CYS A 268 4.47 29.32 47.55
C CYS A 268 4.99 29.50 48.98
N GLY A 269 6.32 29.52 49.17
CA GLY A 269 6.94 29.74 50.49
C GLY A 269 7.18 31.21 50.85
N LYS A 270 7.01 32.15 49.91
CA LYS A 270 7.41 33.55 50.07
C LYS A 270 6.27 34.55 49.90
N ASP A 271 5.41 34.33 48.91
CA ASP A 271 4.32 35.22 48.50
C ASP A 271 3.22 34.37 47.81
N THR A 272 2.28 33.89 48.61
CA THR A 272 1.22 32.98 48.17
C THR A 272 0.30 33.62 47.12
N GLN A 273 0.08 34.93 47.19
CA GLN A 273 -0.76 35.64 46.23
C GLN A 273 -0.11 35.65 44.84
N LYS A 274 1.19 35.99 44.76
CA LYS A 274 1.94 35.90 43.49
C LYS A 274 2.05 34.48 42.96
N ALA A 275 2.13 33.48 43.85
CA ALA A 275 2.11 32.08 43.42
C ALA A 275 0.79 31.72 42.72
N GLN A 276 -0.35 32.19 43.23
CA GLN A 276 -1.66 31.96 42.60
C GLN A 276 -1.79 32.66 41.24
N GLU A 277 -1.35 33.91 41.14
CA GLU A 277 -1.31 34.66 39.86
C GLU A 277 -0.41 33.96 38.82
N ALA A 278 0.75 33.47 39.25
CA ALA A 278 1.68 32.72 38.41
C ALA A 278 1.08 31.40 37.92
N ILE A 279 0.35 30.68 38.77
CA ILE A 279 -0.35 29.44 38.38
C ILE A 279 -1.43 29.73 37.33
N SER A 280 -2.21 30.81 37.50
CA SER A 280 -3.22 31.21 36.51
C SER A 280 -2.57 31.52 35.16
N THR A 281 -1.55 32.38 35.16
CA THR A 281 -0.80 32.78 33.96
C THR A 281 -0.16 31.58 33.27
N PHE A 282 0.36 30.62 34.04
CA PHE A 282 0.96 29.41 33.49
C PHE A 282 -0.09 28.46 32.88
N SER A 283 -1.29 28.41 33.47
CA SER A 283 -2.41 27.64 32.93
C SER A 283 -2.89 28.21 31.60
N ASP A 284 -2.96 29.54 31.48
CA ASP A 284 -3.30 30.23 30.24
C ASP A 284 -2.23 29.98 29.16
N TYR A 285 -0.95 30.09 29.52
CA TYR A 285 0.17 29.76 28.63
C TYR A 285 0.07 28.34 28.05
N LEU A 286 -0.22 27.33 28.89
CA LEU A 286 -0.35 25.94 28.45
C LEU A 286 -1.55 25.73 27.53
N ARG A 287 -2.68 26.36 27.84
CA ARG A 287 -3.90 26.31 27.02
C ARG A 287 -3.64 26.91 25.63
N ASP A 288 -3.01 28.09 25.59
CA ASP A 288 -2.71 28.79 24.34
C ASP A 288 -1.72 27.99 23.49
N ASN A 289 -0.66 27.44 24.09
CA ASN A 289 0.31 26.58 23.40
C ASN A 289 -0.38 25.37 22.74
N MET A 290 -1.26 24.68 23.46
CA MET A 290 -2.00 23.55 22.93
C MET A 290 -2.92 23.95 21.76
N SER A 291 -3.59 25.10 21.87
CA SER A 291 -4.45 25.62 20.79
C SER A 291 -3.67 26.04 19.53
N SER A 292 -2.41 26.47 19.69
CA SER A 292 -1.55 26.85 18.57
C SER A 292 -0.96 25.66 17.81
N ILE A 293 -0.82 24.48 18.43
CA ILE A 293 -0.31 23.25 17.78
C ILE A 293 -1.21 22.82 16.60
N GLU A 294 -2.50 23.14 16.62
CA GLU A 294 -3.46 22.79 15.56
C GLU A 294 -3.49 23.79 14.40
N LYS A 295 -2.89 24.99 14.55
CA LYS A 295 -3.02 26.08 13.59
C LYS A 295 -1.87 26.05 12.57
N SER A 296 -2.12 25.48 11.38
CA SER A 296 -1.20 25.55 10.22
C SER A 296 -1.37 26.80 9.35
N LYS A 297 -2.22 27.75 9.77
CA LYS A 297 -2.57 28.97 9.04
C LYS A 297 -1.99 30.20 9.74
N MET A 298 -1.97 31.34 9.05
CA MET A 298 -1.70 32.63 9.69
C MET A 298 -2.71 32.90 10.81
N ILE A 299 -2.28 33.61 11.84
CA ILE A 299 -3.07 33.97 13.02
C ILE A 299 -3.11 35.49 13.19
N PRO A 300 -4.13 36.06 13.86
CA PRO A 300 -4.14 37.47 14.22
C PRO A 300 -2.90 37.81 15.05
N PHE A 301 -2.29 38.97 14.79
CA PHE A 301 -1.14 39.42 15.58
C PHE A 301 -1.49 39.63 17.06
N ASP A 302 -2.74 39.98 17.37
CA ASP A 302 -3.21 40.05 18.77
C ASP A 302 -3.04 38.73 19.52
N ASP A 303 -3.30 37.58 18.88
CA ASP A 303 -3.10 36.26 19.48
C ASP A 303 -1.60 36.02 19.76
N GLU A 304 -0.74 36.32 18.79
CA GLU A 304 0.72 36.16 18.91
C GLU A 304 1.32 37.10 19.98
N LEU A 305 0.83 38.35 20.05
CA LEU A 305 1.24 39.34 21.04
C LEU A 305 0.79 38.95 22.45
N ASN A 306 -0.44 38.47 22.61
CA ASN A 306 -0.95 38.01 23.90
C ASN A 306 -0.16 36.81 24.39
N HIS A 307 0.12 35.83 23.53
CA HIS A 307 0.97 34.70 23.88
C HIS A 307 2.36 35.15 24.34
N THR A 308 2.96 36.09 23.62
CA THR A 308 4.27 36.67 23.95
C THR A 308 4.25 37.40 25.31
N LYS A 309 3.19 38.15 25.61
CA LYS A 309 3.00 38.82 26.91
C LYS A 309 2.90 37.81 28.05
N THR A 310 2.13 36.73 27.87
CA THR A 310 2.00 35.65 28.86
C THR A 310 3.35 34.98 29.14
N TYR A 311 4.14 34.68 28.08
CA TYR A 311 5.50 34.16 28.23
C TYR A 311 6.40 35.12 29.02
N LEU A 312 6.41 36.40 28.65
CA LEU A 312 7.23 37.41 29.30
C LEU A 312 6.87 37.64 30.77
N ALA A 313 5.57 37.61 31.11
CA ALA A 313 5.11 37.71 32.50
C ALA A 313 5.67 36.56 33.36
N LEU A 314 5.70 35.34 32.83
CA LEU A 314 6.28 34.18 33.51
C LEU A 314 7.79 34.29 33.68
N GLU A 315 8.52 34.80 32.68
CA GLU A 315 9.97 35.03 32.82
C GLU A 315 10.29 36.20 33.77
N GLN A 316 9.46 37.23 33.87
CA GLN A 316 9.65 38.34 34.82
C GLN A 316 9.53 37.91 36.29
N ILE A 317 8.77 36.85 36.58
CA ILE A 317 8.76 36.23 37.91
C ILE A 317 10.16 35.75 38.30
N ARG A 318 10.87 35.15 37.33
CA ARG A 318 12.21 34.59 37.50
C ARG A 318 13.29 35.66 37.43
N PHE A 319 13.17 36.60 36.50
CA PHE A 319 14.16 37.64 36.23
C PHE A 319 13.61 39.03 36.53
N LYS A 320 13.69 39.42 37.81
CA LYS A 320 13.12 40.68 38.32
C LYS A 320 13.68 41.96 37.69
N ASN A 321 14.82 41.88 37.01
CA ASN A 321 15.50 43.03 36.42
C ASN A 321 15.26 43.15 34.91
N ILE A 322 14.31 42.39 34.35
CA ILE A 322 13.90 42.54 32.95
C ILE A 322 12.71 43.50 32.86
N SER A 323 12.91 44.62 32.19
CA SER A 323 11.86 45.58 31.84
C SER A 323 11.37 45.31 30.42
N ILE A 324 10.08 45.54 30.18
CA ILE A 324 9.49 45.37 28.85
C ILE A 324 8.82 46.70 28.46
N SER A 325 9.09 47.15 27.26
CA SER A 325 8.52 48.37 26.67
C SER A 325 7.83 48.02 25.35
N TYR A 326 6.66 48.62 25.13
CA TYR A 326 5.80 48.36 23.98
C TYR A 326 5.49 49.67 23.26
N ASP A 327 5.65 49.70 21.94
CA ASP A 327 5.19 50.76 21.03
C ASP A 327 4.39 50.12 19.89
N ILE A 328 3.15 49.71 20.20
CA ILE A 328 2.30 48.94 19.29
C ILE A 328 1.34 49.90 18.59
N GLN A 329 1.66 50.30 17.36
CA GLN A 329 0.84 51.25 16.60
C GLN A 329 -0.30 50.56 15.85
N THR A 330 -0.14 49.28 15.51
CA THR A 330 -1.18 48.46 14.87
C THR A 330 -1.14 47.03 15.40
N THR A 331 -2.30 46.40 15.48
CA THR A 331 -2.44 44.94 15.72
C THR A 331 -3.35 44.25 14.71
N SER A 332 -3.97 45.03 13.81
CA SER A 332 -5.00 44.55 12.88
C SER A 332 -4.39 43.96 11.62
N PHE A 333 -3.65 42.87 11.78
CA PHE A 333 -3.05 42.13 10.67
C PHE A 333 -2.83 40.66 11.05
N MET A 334 -2.70 39.80 10.04
CA MET A 334 -2.36 38.39 10.23
C MET A 334 -0.84 38.19 10.15
N CYS A 335 -0.29 37.31 10.98
CA CYS A 335 1.11 36.91 10.88
C CYS A 335 1.24 35.38 10.92
N PRO A 336 2.33 34.81 10.39
CA PRO A 336 2.63 33.41 10.64
C PRO A 336 2.73 33.15 12.16
N PRO A 337 2.25 32.00 12.67
CA PRO A 337 2.36 31.70 14.10
C PRO A 337 3.82 31.55 14.51
N LEU A 338 4.15 31.86 15.77
CA LEU A 338 5.52 31.83 16.31
C LEU A 338 6.48 32.76 15.53
N SER A 339 6.01 33.94 15.12
CA SER A 339 6.83 34.97 14.48
C SER A 339 7.50 35.89 15.50
N LEU A 340 6.80 36.23 16.58
CA LEU A 340 7.25 37.16 17.61
C LEU A 340 7.88 36.41 18.78
N GLN A 341 7.22 35.35 19.25
CA GLN A 341 7.60 34.63 20.46
C GLN A 341 9.07 34.14 20.42
N PRO A 342 9.58 33.48 19.35
CA PRO A 342 10.97 33.01 19.32
C PRO A 342 12.00 34.13 19.41
N LEU A 343 11.69 35.33 18.90
CA LEU A 343 12.58 36.47 18.95
C LEU A 343 12.70 37.00 20.38
N VAL A 344 11.57 37.13 21.06
CA VAL A 344 11.50 37.56 22.45
C VAL A 344 12.15 36.55 23.39
N GLU A 345 11.91 35.26 23.17
CA GLU A 345 12.57 34.20 23.94
C GLU A 345 14.09 34.23 23.78
N ASN A 346 14.58 34.52 22.58
CA ASN A 346 16.01 34.69 22.34
C ASN A 346 16.57 35.92 23.05
N ALA A 347 15.86 37.06 23.03
CA ALA A 347 16.23 38.26 23.77
C ALA A 347 16.33 37.99 25.29
N VAL A 348 15.35 37.30 25.88
CA VAL A 348 15.40 36.91 27.30
C VAL A 348 16.57 35.96 27.58
N LYS A 349 16.65 34.85 26.85
CA LYS A 349 17.58 33.76 27.14
C LYS A 349 19.03 34.14 26.84
N HIS A 350 19.30 34.73 25.68
CA HIS A 350 20.66 35.00 25.22
C HIS A 350 21.08 36.43 25.51
N GLY A 351 20.17 37.41 25.38
CA GLY A 351 20.47 38.81 25.61
C GLY A 351 20.54 39.19 27.09
N LEU A 352 19.47 38.88 27.85
CA LEU A 352 19.26 39.49 29.17
C LEU A 352 19.57 38.57 30.36
N SER A 353 19.35 37.26 30.26
CA SER A 353 19.50 36.34 31.40
C SER A 353 20.91 36.30 32.00
N LYS A 354 21.93 36.62 31.19
CA LYS A 354 23.35 36.63 31.58
C LYS A 354 23.89 38.04 31.86
N LYS A 355 23.10 39.09 31.63
CA LYS A 355 23.54 40.48 31.82
C LYS A 355 23.37 40.90 33.28
N ARG A 356 24.47 41.32 33.93
CA ARG A 356 24.42 41.87 35.30
C ARG A 356 23.64 43.19 35.30
N GLY A 357 22.66 43.30 36.20
CA GLY A 357 21.78 44.48 36.28
C GLY A 357 20.50 44.38 35.46
N GLY A 358 20.31 43.32 34.66
CA GLY A 358 19.13 43.12 33.83
C GLY A 358 19.16 43.91 32.53
N GLY A 359 17.99 44.19 31.97
CA GLY A 359 17.87 44.94 30.72
C GLY A 359 16.44 45.07 30.23
N THR A 360 16.30 45.62 29.03
CA THR A 360 15.01 46.04 28.47
C THR A 360 14.78 45.35 27.14
N ILE A 361 13.60 44.76 26.98
CA ILE A 361 13.07 44.31 25.69
C ILE A 361 12.09 45.37 25.20
N PHE A 362 12.26 45.83 23.97
CA PHE A 362 11.37 46.75 23.28
C PHE A 362 10.70 46.01 22.12
N ILE A 363 9.38 46.03 22.10
CA ILE A 363 8.55 45.43 21.06
C ILE A 363 7.72 46.54 20.41
N SER A 364 7.81 46.69 19.10
CA SER A 364 7.01 47.68 18.38
C SER A 364 6.39 47.13 17.10
N THR A 365 5.27 47.72 16.72
CA THR A 365 4.65 47.52 15.41
C THR A 365 4.40 48.85 14.75
N LYS A 366 4.69 48.94 13.45
CA LYS A 366 4.44 50.12 12.63
C LYS A 366 3.77 49.71 11.33
N GLU A 367 2.85 50.55 10.86
CA GLU A 367 2.12 50.32 9.63
C GLU A 367 2.37 51.45 8.64
N ASN A 368 2.84 51.12 7.44
CA ASN A 368 2.97 52.05 6.33
C ASN A 368 1.96 51.67 5.22
N GLU A 369 1.96 52.34 4.07
CA GLU A 369 1.02 52.04 2.98
C GLU A 369 1.18 50.61 2.44
N ASP A 370 2.41 50.11 2.32
CA ASP A 370 2.70 48.82 1.64
C ASP A 370 2.93 47.63 2.57
N CYS A 371 3.33 47.88 3.83
CA CYS A 371 3.77 46.83 4.74
C CYS A 371 3.49 47.14 6.22
N VAL A 372 3.53 46.09 7.03
CA VAL A 372 3.59 46.14 8.48
C VAL A 372 4.99 45.71 8.92
N ILE A 373 5.58 46.46 9.84
CA ILE A 373 6.89 46.20 10.42
C ILE A 373 6.71 45.78 11.87
N ILE A 374 7.29 44.65 12.25
CA ILE A 374 7.39 44.19 13.63
C ILE A 374 8.86 44.28 14.03
N GLU A 375 9.16 44.99 15.11
CA GLU A 375 10.51 45.12 15.66
C GLU A 375 10.57 44.55 17.07
N VAL A 376 11.57 43.70 17.31
CA VAL A 376 11.97 43.24 18.65
C VAL A 376 13.41 43.64 18.84
N SER A 377 13.68 44.46 19.87
CA SER A 377 15.05 44.81 20.24
C SER A 377 15.30 44.63 21.72
N ASP A 378 16.52 44.28 22.08
CA ASP A 378 16.99 44.21 23.46
C ASP A 378 18.30 44.97 23.62
N ASN A 379 18.58 45.45 24.82
CA ASN A 379 19.87 46.04 25.19
C ASN A 379 20.79 45.04 25.88
N GLY A 380 20.71 43.75 25.52
CA GLY A 380 21.45 42.67 26.14
C GLY A 380 22.94 42.63 25.77
N LEU A 381 23.55 41.46 25.92
CA LEU A 381 24.97 41.24 25.62
C LEU A 381 25.32 41.30 24.13
N GLY A 382 24.32 41.25 23.23
CA GLY A 382 24.55 41.14 21.79
C GLY A 382 25.38 39.91 21.38
N PHE A 383 25.64 39.77 20.08
CA PHE A 383 26.51 38.74 19.52
C PHE A 383 27.07 39.21 18.18
N ASP A 384 28.12 38.54 17.71
CA ASP A 384 28.67 38.80 16.39
C ASP A 384 27.84 38.10 15.30
N VAL A 385 27.29 38.89 14.38
CA VAL A 385 26.39 38.43 13.31
C VAL A 385 27.17 37.71 12.20
N ASP A 386 28.48 37.91 12.06
CA ASP A 386 29.26 37.25 11.00
C ASP A 386 29.70 35.83 11.42
N SER A 387 30.03 35.62 12.70
CA SER A 387 30.22 34.28 13.27
C SER A 387 28.91 33.48 13.45
N TYR A 388 27.76 34.14 13.33
CA TYR A 388 26.42 33.56 13.42
C TYR A 388 26.08 32.52 12.34
N ASN A 389 26.78 32.51 11.20
CA ASN A 389 26.56 31.56 10.11
C ASN A 389 27.20 30.17 10.34
N LEU A 390 28.00 29.98 11.39
CA LEU A 390 28.88 28.81 11.52
C LEU A 390 28.33 27.69 12.43
N ASP A 391 27.50 27.98 13.43
CA ASP A 391 26.92 26.96 14.32
C ASP A 391 25.48 26.61 13.91
N LYS A 392 25.22 25.34 13.53
CA LYS A 392 23.90 24.91 13.03
C LYS A 392 22.88 24.53 14.12
N GLU A 393 23.34 24.11 15.31
CA GLU A 393 22.44 23.57 16.36
C GLU A 393 21.85 24.65 17.27
N VAL A 394 22.53 25.78 17.48
CA VAL A 394 22.08 26.86 18.38
C VAL A 394 21.01 27.77 17.72
N HIS A 395 20.81 27.67 16.40
CA HIS A 395 20.16 28.71 15.59
C HIS A 395 18.88 28.27 14.85
N ILE A 396 18.37 27.08 15.15
CA ILE A 396 17.16 26.51 14.54
C ILE A 396 15.95 27.47 14.69
N GLY A 397 15.81 28.14 15.83
CA GLY A 397 14.69 29.04 16.10
C GLY A 397 14.58 30.25 15.17
N ILE A 398 15.69 30.97 14.93
CA ILE A 398 15.67 32.20 14.11
C ILE A 398 15.60 31.86 12.62
N ASN A 399 16.27 30.79 12.18
CA ASN A 399 16.15 30.32 10.80
C ASN A 399 14.72 29.84 10.49
N ASN A 400 14.07 29.15 11.43
CA ASN A 400 12.67 28.75 11.28
C ASN A 400 11.73 29.96 11.14
N VAL A 401 11.95 31.03 11.91
CA VAL A 401 11.19 32.29 11.75
C VAL A 401 11.44 32.86 10.34
N ARG A 402 12.69 33.01 9.91
CA ARG A 402 13.03 33.55 8.58
C ARG A 402 12.36 32.76 7.44
N GLU A 403 12.47 31.44 7.45
CA GLU A 403 11.87 30.58 6.41
C GLU A 403 10.34 30.64 6.43
N ARG A 404 9.74 30.70 7.63
CA ARG A 404 8.29 30.79 7.79
C ARG A 404 7.73 32.13 7.30
N ILE A 405 8.36 33.24 7.65
CA ILE A 405 7.99 34.58 7.18
C ILE A 405 8.05 34.63 5.65
N LYS A 406 9.13 34.09 5.06
CA LYS A 406 9.30 34.04 3.61
C LYS A 406 8.26 33.15 2.92
N SER A 407 7.98 31.96 3.46
CA SER A 407 7.07 30.99 2.81
C SER A 407 5.58 31.31 2.98
N MET A 408 5.18 31.84 4.14
CA MET A 408 3.76 32.07 4.46
C MET A 408 3.26 33.48 4.13
N ALA A 409 4.14 34.49 4.18
CA ALA A 409 3.75 35.89 4.04
C ALA A 409 4.58 36.67 3.00
N ASN A 410 5.48 36.01 2.26
CA ASN A 410 6.43 36.66 1.34
C ASN A 410 7.19 37.84 1.98
N GLY A 411 7.37 37.80 3.30
CA GLY A 411 8.01 38.86 4.05
C GLY A 411 9.53 38.76 4.08
N SER A 412 10.16 39.76 4.69
CA SER A 412 11.60 39.77 4.96
C SER A 412 11.87 39.76 6.47
N PHE A 413 13.02 39.20 6.83
CA PHE A 413 13.51 39.14 8.21
C PHE A 413 14.98 39.56 8.23
N VAL A 414 15.28 40.61 9.01
CA VAL A 414 16.63 41.14 9.19
C VAL A 414 16.97 41.14 10.67
N ILE A 415 18.20 40.74 11.00
CA ILE A 415 18.72 40.78 12.36
C ILE A 415 20.06 41.52 12.36
N SER A 416 20.22 42.42 13.32
CA SER A 416 21.45 43.17 13.57
C SER A 416 21.77 43.07 15.06
N SER A 417 23.02 42.78 15.41
CA SER A 417 23.47 42.68 16.80
C SER A 417 24.85 43.29 16.94
N ILE A 418 25.08 43.95 18.07
CA ILE A 418 26.37 44.55 18.43
C ILE A 418 26.71 44.08 19.83
N ILE A 419 27.92 43.52 19.99
CA ILE A 419 28.40 43.00 21.27
C ILE A 419 28.34 44.11 22.33
N ASN A 420 27.70 43.81 23.45
CA ASN A 420 27.39 44.66 24.61
C ASN A 420 26.40 45.82 24.39
N GLU A 421 25.88 46.01 23.18
CA GLU A 421 24.86 47.03 22.90
C GLU A 421 23.47 46.42 22.67
N GLY A 422 23.41 45.12 22.33
CA GLY A 422 22.19 44.35 22.24
C GLY A 422 21.87 43.86 20.84
N THR A 423 20.62 43.46 20.62
CA THR A 423 20.16 42.87 19.35
C THR A 423 18.86 43.53 18.89
N LYS A 424 18.71 43.69 17.58
CA LYS A 424 17.48 44.15 16.93
C LYS A 424 17.10 43.19 15.80
N ALA A 425 15.87 42.70 15.84
CA ALA A 425 15.26 41.86 14.82
C ALA A 425 14.05 42.58 14.23
N ILE A 426 13.97 42.63 12.90
CA ILE A 426 12.94 43.33 12.14
C ILE A 426 12.29 42.35 11.18
N ILE A 427 10.97 42.17 11.31
CA ILE A 427 10.12 41.45 10.35
C ILE A 427 9.37 42.50 9.53
N THR A 428 9.38 42.36 8.20
CA THR A 428 8.54 43.17 7.30
C THR A 428 7.55 42.26 6.59
N LEU A 429 6.25 42.54 6.76
CA LEU A 429 5.14 41.80 6.18
C LEU A 429 4.41 42.67 5.13
N PRO A 430 4.34 42.26 3.85
CA PRO A 430 3.57 42.98 2.83
C PRO A 430 2.06 42.92 3.12
N LYS A 431 1.35 44.06 3.06
CA LYS A 431 -0.10 44.11 3.37
C LYS A 431 -0.96 43.17 2.53
N LYS A 432 -0.59 43.01 1.24
CA LYS A 432 -1.27 42.12 0.29
C LYS A 432 -1.36 40.66 0.74
N ASP A 433 -0.43 40.22 1.60
CA ASP A 433 -0.28 38.83 2.02
C ASP A 433 -0.83 38.59 3.44
N ILE A 434 -1.20 39.65 4.18
CA ILE A 434 -1.60 39.59 5.60
C ILE A 434 -3.02 40.13 5.89
N ASN A 435 -3.65 40.81 4.93
CA ASN A 435 -5.03 41.26 5.02
C ASN A 435 -5.92 40.33 4.20
N LYS A 436 -6.50 39.30 4.84
CA LYS A 436 -7.57 38.48 4.27
C LYS A 436 -8.66 38.20 5.29
#